data_AF-A0A6N7IH56-F1
#
_entry.id   AF-A0A6N7IH56-F1
#
_cell.length_a   1.000
_cell.length_b   1.000
_cell.length_c   1.000
_cell.angle_alpha   90.00
_cell.angle_beta   90.00
_cell.angle_gamma   90.00
#
_symmetry.space_group_name_H-M   'P 1'
#
loop_
_entity.id
_entity.type
_entity.pdbx_description
1 polymer ?
#
loop_
_entity_poly.entity_id
_entity_poly.type
_entity_poly.pdbx_seq_one_letter_code
_entity_poly.pdbx_strand_id
1 'polypeptide(L)'
;VEELRERQEHELVNNRGFGLLHNADLKQRISTRTGPPTPDDMDELLARRRKSQFFLAHPRAIAAFGRECNRRGLYPETVDVDGRAVHAWRGVPLLPCDKVPITGTNTSSILVLRTGEEDNGVIGLHKAGIPDEYQPSLSVRFMGINEKAIISYLVSLYFSAAVLVPDALGVLENVEIRR
;
A
#
# COMPACT_ATOMS: atom_id res chain seq x y z
N VAL A 1 -6.47 -0.25 -20.13
CA VAL A 1 -6.12 -1.33 -19.17
C VAL A 1 -5.27 -0.78 -18.03
N GLU A 2 -4.17 -0.08 -18.32
CA GLU A 2 -3.33 0.52 -17.27
C GLU A 2 -4.07 1.44 -16.30
N GLU A 3 -4.96 2.31 -16.79
CA GLU A 3 -5.77 3.15 -15.89
C GLU A 3 -6.63 2.35 -14.89
N LEU A 4 -7.08 1.14 -15.27
CA LEU A 4 -7.81 0.27 -14.35
C LEU A 4 -6.87 -0.38 -13.32
N ARG A 5 -5.60 -0.62 -13.65
CA ARG A 5 -4.59 -1.11 -12.70
C ARG A 5 -4.20 -0.03 -11.72
N GLU A 6 -4.00 1.20 -12.19
CA GLU A 6 -3.81 2.37 -11.33
C GLU A 6 -5.00 2.59 -10.38
N ARG A 7 -6.23 2.41 -10.90
CA ARG A 7 -7.43 2.45 -10.07
C ARG A 7 -7.49 1.28 -9.09
N GLN A 8 -7.08 0.08 -9.50
CA GLN A 8 -7.01 -1.09 -8.64
C GLN A 8 -6.10 -0.85 -7.44
N GLU A 9 -4.89 -0.31 -7.67
CA GLU A 9 -3.96 0.04 -6.60
C GLU A 9 -4.60 1.05 -5.63
N HIS A 10 -5.25 2.08 -6.17
CA HIS A 10 -5.93 3.08 -5.34
C HIS A 10 -7.02 2.46 -4.46
N GLU A 11 -7.85 1.57 -5.01
CA GLU A 11 -8.92 0.90 -4.27
C GLU A 11 -8.35 -0.09 -3.23
N LEU A 12 -7.29 -0.84 -3.54
CA LEU A 12 -6.63 -1.72 -2.57
C LEU A 12 -6.12 -0.96 -1.35
N VAL A 13 -5.67 0.29 -1.52
CA VAL A 13 -5.20 1.12 -0.41
C VAL A 13 -6.35 1.82 0.32
N ASN A 14 -7.29 2.43 -0.43
CA ASN A 14 -8.23 3.43 0.10
C ASN A 14 -9.69 3.00 0.17
N ASN A 15 -10.07 1.82 -0.35
CA ASN A 15 -11.46 1.40 -0.34
C ASN A 15 -11.97 1.23 1.10
N ARG A 16 -13.15 1.75 1.41
CA ARG A 16 -13.73 1.69 2.77
C ARG A 16 -14.17 0.30 3.20
N GLY A 17 -14.47 -0.59 2.25
CA GLY A 17 -14.90 -1.95 2.51
C GLY A 17 -13.73 -2.91 2.75
N PHE A 18 -12.76 -2.95 1.82
CA PHE A 18 -11.66 -3.93 1.84
C PHE A 18 -10.25 -3.30 1.79
N GLY A 19 -10.16 -1.98 1.66
CA GLY A 19 -8.88 -1.29 1.53
C GLY A 19 -8.04 -1.35 2.80
N LEU A 20 -6.72 -1.37 2.62
CA LEU A 20 -5.75 -1.56 3.70
C LEU A 20 -5.87 -0.51 4.80
N LEU A 21 -5.97 0.78 4.45
CA LEU A 21 -6.03 1.86 5.44
C LEU A 21 -7.25 1.79 6.36
N HIS A 22 -8.35 1.24 5.84
CA HIS A 22 -9.63 1.14 6.55
C HIS A 22 -9.81 -0.20 7.28
N ASN A 23 -9.11 -1.26 6.86
CA ASN A 23 -9.20 -2.59 7.49
C ASN A 23 -8.10 -2.87 8.53
N ALA A 24 -7.20 -1.92 8.77
CA ALA A 24 -6.24 -2.04 9.87
C ALA A 24 -6.96 -2.03 11.23
N ASP A 25 -6.68 -3.04 12.06
CA ASP A 25 -7.23 -3.14 13.41
C ASP A 25 -6.82 -1.93 14.27
N LEU A 26 -7.72 -1.46 15.13
CA LEU A 26 -7.49 -0.28 15.98
C LEU A 26 -6.24 -0.42 16.86
N LYS A 27 -5.88 -1.64 17.29
CA LYS A 27 -4.68 -1.89 18.10
C LYS A 27 -3.38 -1.81 17.30
N GLN A 28 -3.47 -1.93 15.98
CA GLN A 28 -2.35 -1.86 15.04
C GLN A 28 -2.20 -0.49 14.38
N ARG A 29 -3.01 0.47 14.83
CA ARG A 29 -2.92 1.87 14.46
C ARG A 29 -2.15 2.61 15.56
N ILE A 30 -1.06 3.26 15.17
CA ILE A 30 -0.24 4.09 16.05
C ILE A 30 -0.12 5.48 15.45
N SER A 31 0.16 6.48 16.28
CA SER A 31 0.39 7.83 15.80
C SER A 31 1.80 8.28 16.12
N THR A 32 2.38 9.09 15.24
CA THR A 32 3.71 9.67 15.45
C THR A 32 3.78 10.47 16.75
N ARG A 33 4.88 10.32 17.48
CA ARG A 33 5.07 10.99 18.78
C ARG A 33 5.29 12.49 18.67
N THR A 34 5.92 12.94 17.59
CA THR A 34 6.39 14.33 17.43
C THR A 34 5.92 15.01 16.14
N GLY A 35 5.06 14.34 15.37
CA GLY A 35 4.57 14.79 14.06
C GLY A 35 5.31 14.09 12.90
N PRO A 36 6.58 14.42 12.59
CA PRO A 36 7.34 13.70 11.57
C PRO A 36 7.59 12.24 11.95
N PRO A 37 7.73 11.33 10.97
CA PRO A 37 7.99 9.92 11.25
C PRO A 37 9.44 9.73 11.72
N THR A 38 9.63 9.42 12.99
CA THR A 38 10.97 9.20 13.56
C THR A 38 11.39 7.73 13.44
N PRO A 39 12.70 7.43 13.50
CA PRO A 39 13.22 6.08 13.70
C PRO A 39 12.49 5.28 14.79
N ASP A 40 12.18 5.91 15.91
CA ASP A 40 11.49 5.27 17.03
C ASP A 40 10.03 4.93 16.69
N ASP A 41 9.34 5.79 15.94
CA ASP A 41 7.97 5.51 15.47
C ASP A 41 7.96 4.32 14.48
N MET A 42 8.99 4.21 13.64
CA MET A 42 9.15 3.10 12.70
C MET A 42 9.53 1.79 13.41
N ASP A 43 10.39 1.85 14.43
CA ASP A 43 10.73 0.71 15.27
C ASP A 43 9.48 0.26 16.09
N GLU A 44 8.67 1.19 16.61
CA GLU A 44 7.40 0.87 17.28
C GLU A 44 6.41 0.19 16.31
N LEU A 45 6.31 0.70 15.09
CA LEU A 45 5.46 0.11 14.05
C LEU A 45 5.89 -1.34 13.71
N LEU A 46 7.20 -1.61 13.66
CA LEU A 46 7.74 -2.95 13.42
C LEU A 46 7.57 -3.88 14.61
N ALA A 47 7.78 -3.41 15.84
CA ALA A 47 7.80 -4.25 17.03
C ALA A 47 6.45 -4.92 17.34
N ARG A 48 5.34 -4.35 16.85
CA ARG A 48 3.98 -4.89 17.07
C ARG A 48 3.66 -6.14 16.26
N ARG A 49 4.55 -6.56 15.38
CA ARG A 49 4.30 -7.59 14.38
C ARG A 49 5.56 -8.36 14.00
N ARG A 50 5.39 -9.64 13.67
CA ARG A 50 6.47 -10.50 13.16
C ARG A 50 6.44 -10.57 11.64
N LYS A 51 7.58 -10.92 11.03
CA LYS A 51 7.72 -11.18 9.59
C LYS A 51 7.18 -10.04 8.71
N SER A 52 7.48 -8.81 9.09
CA SER A 52 7.24 -7.62 8.26
C SER A 52 8.00 -7.76 6.95
N GLN A 53 7.32 -7.71 5.81
CA GLN A 53 7.94 -7.87 4.49
C GLN A 53 8.28 -6.52 3.85
N PHE A 54 7.43 -5.51 4.00
CA PHE A 54 7.68 -4.16 3.48
C PHE A 54 6.85 -3.11 4.21
N PHE A 55 7.31 -1.87 4.17
CA PHE A 55 6.51 -0.68 4.40
C PHE A 55 5.95 -0.16 3.09
N LEU A 56 4.77 0.46 3.15
CA LEU A 56 4.14 1.14 2.04
C LEU A 56 3.82 2.58 2.45
N ALA A 57 4.35 3.56 1.74
CA ALA A 57 4.22 4.96 2.13
C ALA A 57 4.23 5.91 0.95
N HIS A 58 3.59 7.07 1.13
CA HIS A 58 3.70 8.15 0.16
C HIS A 58 5.17 8.60 0.01
N PRO A 59 5.70 8.88 -1.21
CA PRO A 59 7.09 9.30 -1.40
C PRO A 59 7.53 10.48 -0.53
N ARG A 60 6.62 11.45 -0.30
CA ARG A 60 6.85 12.57 0.64
C ARG A 60 7.01 12.13 2.10
N ALA A 61 6.34 11.06 2.53
CA ALA A 61 6.50 10.48 3.86
C ALA A 61 7.83 9.74 3.99
N ILE A 62 8.26 9.01 2.96
CA ILE A 62 9.59 8.40 2.88
C ILE A 62 10.68 9.47 2.98
N ALA A 63 10.53 10.59 2.25
CA ALA A 63 11.44 11.71 2.33
C ALA A 63 11.45 12.38 3.72
N ALA A 64 10.29 12.49 4.38
CA ALA A 64 10.21 13.00 5.74
C ALA A 64 10.97 12.12 6.73
N PHE A 65 10.80 10.80 6.61
CA PHE A 65 11.56 9.83 7.39
C PHE A 65 13.08 9.93 7.14
N GLY A 66 13.49 10.02 5.88
CA GLY A 66 14.91 10.23 5.53
C GLY A 66 15.51 11.48 6.17
N ARG A 67 14.75 12.59 6.26
CA ARG A 67 15.20 13.80 6.98
C ARG A 67 15.34 13.58 8.49
N GLU A 68 14.43 12.82 9.09
CA GLU A 68 14.50 12.48 10.52
C GLU A 68 15.70 11.58 10.85
N CYS A 69 16.03 10.65 9.94
CA CYS A 69 17.24 9.83 10.02
C CYS A 69 18.50 10.69 9.90
N ASN A 70 18.59 11.54 8.86
CA ASN A 70 19.72 12.44 8.65
C ASN A 70 19.97 13.36 9.85
N ARG A 71 18.90 13.91 10.46
CA ARG A 71 19.04 14.76 11.67
C ARG A 71 19.67 14.01 12.85
N ARG A 72 19.48 12.70 12.92
CA ARG A 72 20.03 11.81 13.96
C ARG A 72 21.35 11.17 13.55
N GLY A 73 21.91 11.50 12.38
CA GLY A 73 23.12 10.89 11.85
C GLY A 73 22.94 9.42 11.46
N LEU A 74 21.69 9.00 11.20
CA LEU A 74 21.35 7.64 10.79
C LEU A 74 21.20 7.60 9.27
N TYR A 75 21.78 6.57 8.65
CA TYR A 75 21.68 6.33 7.22
C TYR A 75 20.91 5.02 7.02
N PRO A 76 19.64 5.08 6.55
CA PRO A 76 18.87 3.89 6.24
C PRO A 76 19.61 3.02 5.21
N GLU A 77 19.61 1.72 5.45
CA GLU A 77 20.20 0.75 4.52
C GLU A 77 19.41 0.73 3.21
N THR A 78 19.98 0.09 2.19
CA THR A 78 19.27 -0.22 0.96
C THR A 78 19.19 -1.72 0.77
N VAL A 79 18.02 -2.20 0.34
CA VAL A 79 17.80 -3.60 -0.03
C VAL A 79 17.39 -3.67 -1.50
N ASP A 80 17.70 -4.79 -2.15
CA ASP A 80 17.23 -5.05 -3.50
C ASP A 80 15.81 -5.60 -3.46
N VAL A 81 14.90 -4.98 -4.21
CA VAL A 81 13.55 -5.47 -4.45
C VAL A 81 13.34 -5.46 -5.96
N ASP A 82 13.13 -6.64 -6.53
CA ASP A 82 12.93 -6.85 -7.97
C ASP A 82 14.03 -6.19 -8.84
N GLY A 83 15.30 -6.26 -8.40
CA GLY A 83 16.44 -5.68 -9.12
C GLY A 83 16.59 -4.17 -8.96
N ARG A 84 15.83 -3.56 -8.04
CA ARG A 84 15.89 -2.14 -7.71
C ARG A 84 16.31 -1.94 -6.26
N ALA A 85 17.35 -1.13 -6.05
CA ALA A 85 17.71 -0.66 -4.73
C ALA A 85 16.64 0.29 -4.17
N VAL A 86 16.08 -0.07 -3.01
CA VAL A 86 15.13 0.75 -2.24
C VAL A 86 15.63 0.95 -0.82
N HIS A 87 15.28 2.08 -0.22
CA HIS A 87 15.59 2.32 1.20
C HIS A 87 14.90 1.28 2.08
N ALA A 88 15.56 0.90 3.16
CA ALA A 88 15.07 -0.06 4.13
C ALA A 88 15.27 0.46 5.55
N TRP A 89 14.43 -0.04 6.45
CA TRP A 89 14.56 0.18 7.88
C TRP A 89 14.56 -1.18 8.57
N ARG A 90 15.65 -1.48 9.30
CA ARG A 90 15.86 -2.79 9.96
C ARG A 90 15.72 -3.99 9.00
N GLY A 91 16.25 -3.86 7.78
CA GLY A 91 16.14 -4.87 6.73
C GLY A 91 14.76 -4.97 6.05
N VAL A 92 13.77 -4.15 6.44
CA VAL A 92 12.45 -4.13 5.81
C VAL A 92 12.39 -2.99 4.78
N PRO A 93 12.13 -3.28 3.48
CA PRO A 93 12.07 -2.26 2.43
C PRO A 93 10.94 -1.25 2.63
N LEU A 94 11.20 0.01 2.27
CA LEU A 94 10.23 1.11 2.22
C LEU A 94 9.81 1.37 0.78
N LEU A 95 8.64 0.85 0.39
CA LEU A 95 8.13 0.95 -0.96
C LEU A 95 7.28 2.22 -1.15
N PRO A 96 7.55 3.02 -2.20
CA PRO A 96 6.76 4.20 -2.51
C PRO A 96 5.40 3.82 -3.10
N CYS A 97 4.33 4.45 -2.61
CA CYS A 97 2.98 4.35 -3.16
C CYS A 97 2.33 5.73 -3.12
N ASP A 98 2.08 6.32 -4.29
CA ASP A 98 1.44 7.63 -4.44
C ASP A 98 -0.07 7.59 -4.13
N LYS A 99 -0.66 6.40 -4.02
CA LYS A 99 -2.07 6.21 -3.65
C LYS A 99 -2.33 6.37 -2.16
N VAL A 100 -1.30 6.37 -1.31
CA VAL A 100 -1.44 6.68 0.12
C VAL A 100 -1.77 8.19 0.25
N PRO A 101 -2.92 8.56 0.85
CA PRO A 101 -3.43 9.92 0.77
C PRO A 101 -2.61 10.88 1.63
N ILE A 102 -2.43 12.09 1.11
CA ILE A 102 -1.99 13.24 1.89
C ILE A 102 -3.23 14.07 2.25
N THR A 103 -3.42 14.32 3.53
CA THR A 103 -4.51 15.13 4.05
C THR A 103 -4.28 16.62 3.81
N GLY A 104 -5.33 17.43 3.94
CA GLY A 104 -5.23 18.91 3.85
C GLY A 104 -4.32 19.53 4.91
N THR A 105 -4.02 18.82 6.00
CA THR A 105 -3.09 19.24 7.06
C THR A 105 -1.65 18.78 6.80
N ASN A 106 -1.31 18.34 5.58
CA ASN A 106 0.01 17.78 5.22
C ASN A 106 0.43 16.62 6.12
N THR A 107 -0.53 15.76 6.48
CA THR A 107 -0.25 14.48 7.14
C THR A 107 -0.52 13.34 6.18
N SER A 108 0.19 12.22 6.37
CA SER A 108 0.04 10.98 5.61
C SER A 108 -0.01 9.81 6.59
N SER A 109 -0.11 8.61 6.04
CA SER A 109 0.13 7.37 6.78
C SER A 109 1.33 6.60 6.23
N ILE A 110 1.90 5.73 7.04
CA ILE A 110 2.88 4.71 6.65
C ILE A 110 2.30 3.35 7.06
N LEU A 111 2.16 2.44 6.10
CA LEU A 111 1.68 1.09 6.37
C LEU A 111 2.86 0.14 6.47
N VAL A 112 2.67 -0.97 7.16
CA VAL A 112 3.63 -2.08 7.16
C VAL A 112 2.89 -3.40 7.05
N LEU A 113 3.35 -4.27 6.15
CA LEU A 113 2.61 -5.44 5.69
C LEU A 113 3.40 -6.74 5.85
N ARG A 114 2.67 -7.80 6.16
CA ARG A 114 3.09 -9.21 6.19
C ARG A 114 2.13 -9.83 5.21
N THR A 115 2.64 -10.43 4.15
CA THR A 115 1.81 -10.88 3.02
C THR A 115 1.89 -12.38 2.87
N GLY A 116 0.86 -12.96 2.25
CA GLY A 116 0.80 -14.39 1.97
C GLY A 116 -0.02 -15.18 2.98
N GLU A 117 -0.65 -16.25 2.49
CA GLU A 117 -1.53 -17.11 3.28
C GLU A 117 -0.74 -17.93 4.31
N GLU A 118 0.41 -18.48 3.92
CA GLU A 118 1.27 -19.31 4.78
C GLU A 118 1.69 -18.58 6.07
N ASP A 119 1.91 -17.27 5.97
CA ASP A 119 2.31 -16.42 7.08
C ASP A 119 1.14 -15.79 7.83
N ASN A 120 -0.10 -16.15 7.49
CA ASN A 120 -1.31 -15.48 7.97
C ASN A 120 -1.16 -13.97 7.77
N GLY A 121 -0.87 -13.56 6.53
CA GLY A 121 -0.65 -12.20 6.13
C GLY A 121 -1.87 -11.52 5.55
N VAL A 122 -1.62 -10.42 4.87
CA VAL A 122 -2.53 -9.77 3.92
C VAL A 122 -2.47 -10.54 2.61
N ILE A 123 -3.63 -10.88 2.06
CA ILE A 123 -3.76 -11.58 0.78
C ILE A 123 -4.65 -10.79 -0.18
N GLY A 124 -4.31 -10.83 -1.47
CA GLY A 124 -5.17 -10.33 -2.54
C GLY A 124 -6.16 -11.42 -2.96
N LEU A 125 -7.43 -11.05 -3.10
CA LEU A 125 -8.47 -11.93 -3.61
C LEU A 125 -8.77 -11.55 -5.04
N HIS A 126 -8.90 -12.55 -5.90
CA HIS A 126 -9.15 -12.38 -7.31
C HIS A 126 -10.17 -13.44 -7.75
N LYS A 127 -11.01 -13.11 -8.73
CA LYS A 127 -12.03 -14.05 -9.24
C LYS A 127 -11.42 -14.89 -10.35
N ALA A 128 -11.46 -16.22 -10.18
CA ALA A 128 -11.04 -17.19 -11.19
C ALA A 128 -12.19 -17.57 -12.13
N GLY A 129 -11.86 -17.95 -13.37
CA GLY A 129 -12.82 -18.51 -14.33
C GLY A 129 -13.82 -17.50 -14.90
N ILE A 130 -13.36 -16.28 -15.18
CA ILE A 130 -14.21 -15.24 -15.76
C ILE A 130 -14.28 -15.46 -17.29
N PRO A 131 -15.46 -15.33 -17.93
CA PRO A 131 -15.56 -15.31 -19.39
C PRO A 131 -14.77 -14.13 -19.99
N ASP A 132 -14.16 -14.34 -21.16
CA ASP A 132 -13.38 -13.31 -21.87
C ASP A 132 -12.22 -12.73 -21.03
N GLU A 133 -11.59 -13.57 -20.20
CA GLU A 133 -10.45 -13.19 -19.36
C GLU A 133 -9.21 -12.88 -20.22
N TYR A 134 -8.76 -11.63 -20.12
CA TYR A 134 -7.55 -11.15 -20.82
C TYR A 134 -6.30 -11.34 -19.95
N GLN A 135 -6.44 -11.12 -18.64
CA GLN A 135 -5.43 -11.31 -17.59
C GLN A 135 -6.14 -11.74 -16.30
N PRO A 136 -5.44 -12.29 -15.30
CA PRO A 136 -6.05 -12.67 -14.03
C PRO A 136 -7.00 -11.59 -13.49
N SER A 137 -8.26 -11.98 -13.42
CA SER A 137 -9.39 -11.19 -12.96
C SER A 137 -9.77 -9.94 -13.76
N LEU A 138 -9.24 -9.79 -14.97
CA LEU A 138 -9.55 -8.72 -15.93
C LEU A 138 -10.25 -9.33 -17.16
N SER A 139 -11.50 -8.96 -17.40
CA SER A 139 -12.26 -9.38 -18.58
C SER A 139 -12.49 -8.20 -19.53
N VAL A 140 -12.33 -8.44 -20.84
CA VAL A 140 -12.60 -7.44 -21.89
C VAL A 140 -13.65 -8.01 -22.82
N ARG A 141 -14.84 -7.41 -22.85
CA ARG A 141 -15.98 -7.88 -23.66
C ARG A 141 -16.39 -6.85 -24.70
N PHE A 142 -16.52 -7.30 -25.95
CA PHE A 142 -17.08 -6.49 -27.02
C PHE A 142 -18.59 -6.30 -26.84
N MET A 143 -19.05 -5.05 -26.87
CA MET A 143 -20.46 -4.70 -26.69
C MET A 143 -21.21 -4.40 -27.99
N GLY A 144 -20.51 -4.40 -29.14
CA GLY A 144 -21.10 -4.08 -30.43
C GLY A 144 -20.67 -2.71 -30.97
N ILE A 145 -21.29 -2.35 -32.08
CA ILE A 145 -21.13 -1.06 -32.78
C ILE A 145 -22.48 -0.38 -32.79
N ASN A 146 -22.55 0.89 -32.38
CA ASN A 146 -23.81 1.63 -32.40
C ASN A 146 -24.10 2.25 -33.78
N GLU A 147 -25.28 2.85 -33.93
CA GLU A 147 -25.74 3.49 -35.18
C GLU A 147 -24.84 4.64 -35.67
N LYS A 148 -23.99 5.19 -34.78
CA LYS A 148 -23.00 6.22 -35.10
C LYS A 148 -21.61 5.63 -35.41
N ALA A 149 -21.54 4.33 -35.69
CA ALA A 149 -20.31 3.57 -35.93
C ALA A 149 -19.30 3.60 -34.76
N ILE A 150 -19.76 3.84 -33.52
CA ILE A 150 -18.90 3.79 -32.34
C ILE A 150 -18.83 2.36 -31.83
N ILE A 151 -17.60 1.85 -31.74
CA ILE A 151 -17.31 0.54 -31.17
C ILE A 151 -17.21 0.65 -29.65
N SER A 152 -17.90 -0.22 -28.92
CA SER A 152 -17.90 -0.24 -27.45
C SER A 152 -17.28 -1.53 -26.90
N TYR A 153 -16.44 -1.37 -25.88
CA TYR A 153 -15.85 -2.47 -25.10
C TYR A 153 -16.15 -2.25 -23.61
N LEU A 154 -16.56 -3.32 -22.92
CA LEU A 154 -16.67 -3.35 -21.47
C LEU A 154 -15.40 -3.99 -20.89
N VAL A 155 -14.70 -3.24 -20.05
CA VAL A 155 -13.53 -3.76 -19.33
C VAL A 155 -13.89 -3.83 -17.85
N SER A 156 -13.85 -5.05 -17.28
CA SER A 156 -14.19 -5.32 -15.88
C SER A 156 -13.02 -5.94 -15.16
N LEU A 157 -12.77 -5.51 -13.93
CA LEU A 157 -11.70 -6.00 -13.07
C LEU A 157 -12.28 -6.42 -11.72
N TYR A 158 -12.00 -7.64 -11.28
CA TYR A 158 -12.52 -8.21 -10.03
C TYR A 158 -11.39 -8.42 -9.02
N PHE A 159 -11.40 -7.68 -7.93
CA PHE A 159 -10.35 -7.76 -6.91
C PHE A 159 -10.89 -7.40 -5.53
N SER A 160 -10.21 -7.89 -4.50
CA SER A 160 -10.39 -7.49 -3.11
C SER A 160 -9.09 -7.77 -2.35
N ALA A 161 -9.01 -7.37 -1.09
CA ALA A 161 -7.93 -7.73 -0.18
C ALA A 161 -8.50 -8.23 1.14
N ALA A 162 -7.80 -9.14 1.80
CA ALA A 162 -8.17 -9.64 3.11
C ALA A 162 -6.96 -9.62 4.05
N VAL A 163 -7.19 -9.14 5.27
CA VAL A 163 -6.21 -9.17 6.37
C VAL A 163 -6.56 -10.39 7.22
N LEU A 164 -5.78 -11.47 7.12
CA LEU A 164 -6.13 -12.75 7.76
C LEU A 164 -6.10 -12.70 9.29
N VAL A 165 -5.18 -11.92 9.85
CA VAL A 165 -5.08 -11.69 11.30
C VAL A 165 -4.73 -10.22 11.56
N PRO A 166 -5.20 -9.64 12.68
CA PRO A 166 -5.00 -8.22 12.97
C PRO A 166 -3.54 -7.76 12.89
N ASP A 167 -2.59 -8.54 13.42
CA ASP A 167 -1.15 -8.18 13.46
C ASP A 167 -0.44 -8.22 12.09
N ALA A 168 -1.12 -8.69 11.03
CA ALA A 168 -0.56 -8.72 9.68
C ALA A 168 -0.39 -7.31 9.07
N LEU A 169 -1.17 -6.33 9.52
CA LEU A 169 -1.19 -4.98 8.97
C LEU A 169 -1.07 -3.93 10.09
N GLY A 170 -0.05 -3.09 10.01
CA GLY A 170 0.13 -1.94 10.90
C GLY A 170 0.03 -0.62 10.13
N VAL A 171 -0.45 0.43 10.80
CA VAL A 171 -0.55 1.78 10.23
C VAL A 171 -0.01 2.81 11.24
N LEU A 172 1.00 3.56 10.82
CA LEU A 172 1.43 4.78 11.49
C LEU A 172 0.68 5.98 10.89
N GLU A 173 -0.08 6.67 11.72
CA GLU A 173 -0.96 7.77 11.37
C GLU A 173 -0.42 9.13 11.81
N ASN A 174 -0.97 10.17 11.18
CA ASN A 174 -0.63 11.57 11.42
C ASN A 174 0.84 11.89 11.10
N VAL A 175 1.41 11.19 10.12
CA VAL A 175 2.79 11.38 9.69
C VAL A 175 2.93 12.74 9.02
N GLU A 176 3.55 13.70 9.69
CA GLU A 176 3.78 15.04 9.14
C GLU A 176 4.84 15.01 8.04
N ILE A 177 4.44 15.44 6.85
CA ILE A 177 5.31 15.54 5.68
C ILE A 177 5.67 17.00 5.45
N ARG A 178 6.46 17.56 6.37
CA ARG A 178 6.92 18.97 6.31
C ARG A 178 7.37 19.36 4.90
N ARG A 179 6.96 20.56 4.49
CA ARG A 179 7.22 21.17 3.19
C ARG A 179 8.64 21.68 3.08
#